data_AF-A0A2S9FHF5-F1
#
_entry.id   AF-A0A2S9FHF5-F1
#
_cell.length_a   1.000
_cell.length_b   1.000
_cell.length_c   1.000
_cell.angle_alpha   90.00
_cell.angle_beta   90.00
_cell.angle_gamma   90.00
#
_symmetry.space_group_name_H-M   'P 1'
#
loop_
_entity.id
_entity.type
_entity.pdbx_description
1 polymer ?
#
loop_
_entity_poly.entity_id
_entity_poly.type
_entity_poly.pdbx_seq_one_letter_code
_entity_poly.pdbx_strand_id
1 'polypeptide(L)'
;GGAVALVLLSGIALFGGLLTFVVTQFIDGAPALVGQVTTSIEGVGTWLTEGPLHVSEQQINQFRDAAIEALRSNQEKLTSGALSTAGTVTEIVTGALLVLFTLIFLLQGGRNIFAFVTKIFPVQVRDRVRDAGRAGFRSLIGYVRATFLVAAVDAIGIGVGLAIMGIPLALPLASLVFMGAFVPLIGAVLTGMLAVIVALIAKGWIYALITLALIIAVQQLEGHVLQPL
;
A
#
# COMPACT_ATOMS: atom_id res chain seq x y z
N GLY A 1 -27.19 13.20 12.45
CA GLY A 1 -27.51 13.77 11.14
C GLY A 1 -26.29 14.42 10.54
N GLY A 2 -26.21 15.76 10.57
CA GLY A 2 -25.16 16.53 9.88
C GLY A 2 -23.72 16.15 10.22
N ALA A 3 -23.39 15.96 11.51
CA ALA A 3 -22.03 15.56 11.92
C ALA A 3 -21.61 14.19 11.39
N VAL A 4 -22.54 13.22 11.34
CA VAL A 4 -22.27 11.88 10.80
C VAL A 4 -22.06 11.93 9.29
N ALA A 5 -22.90 12.69 8.57
CA ALA A 5 -22.74 12.90 7.13
C ALA A 5 -21.41 13.57 6.81
N LEU A 6 -21.01 14.59 7.58
CA LEU A 6 -19.74 15.28 7.39
C LEU A 6 -18.54 14.34 7.60
N VAL A 7 -18.54 13.54 8.69
CA VAL A 7 -17.47 12.57 8.97
C VAL A 7 -17.39 11.51 7.86
N LEU A 8 -18.53 11.03 7.36
CA LEU A 8 -18.55 10.03 6.30
C LEU A 8 -18.06 10.58 4.96
N LEU A 9 -18.60 11.73 4.54
CA LEU A 9 -18.20 12.35 3.29
C LEU A 9 -16.72 12.73 3.31
N SER A 10 -16.22 13.29 4.42
CA SER A 10 -14.80 13.59 4.57
C SER A 10 -13.93 12.33 4.60
N GLY A 11 -14.33 11.28 5.33
CA GLY A 11 -13.60 10.02 5.38
C GLY A 11 -13.54 9.32 4.02
N ILE A 12 -14.66 9.26 3.29
CA ILE A 12 -14.74 8.69 1.94
C ILE A 12 -13.93 9.52 0.95
N ALA A 13 -14.05 10.85 0.99
CA ALA A 13 -13.28 11.72 0.12
C ALA A 13 -11.78 11.60 0.38
N LEU A 14 -11.35 11.53 1.64
CA LEU A 14 -9.95 11.39 2.02
C LEU A 14 -9.39 10.03 1.58
N PHE A 15 -10.08 8.94 1.92
CA PHE A 15 -9.62 7.59 1.60
C PHE A 15 -9.69 7.30 0.10
N GLY A 16 -10.79 7.68 -0.55
CA GLY A 16 -10.95 7.59 -1.99
C GLY A 16 -9.94 8.43 -2.74
N GLY A 17 -9.71 9.68 -2.31
CA GLY A 17 -8.68 10.56 -2.86
C GLY A 17 -7.27 9.98 -2.72
N LEU A 18 -6.93 9.42 -1.55
CA LEU A 18 -5.66 8.73 -1.33
C LEU A 18 -5.49 7.51 -2.23
N LEU A 19 -6.52 6.67 -2.34
CA LEU A 19 -6.52 5.50 -3.24
C LEU A 19 -6.34 5.91 -4.70
N THR A 20 -7.11 6.89 -5.16
CA THR A 20 -6.97 7.45 -6.51
C THR A 20 -5.57 7.97 -6.73
N PHE A 21 -5.01 8.72 -5.77
CA PHE A 21 -3.64 9.23 -5.84
C PHE A 21 -2.60 8.11 -5.94
N VAL A 22 -2.69 7.05 -5.14
CA VAL A 22 -1.76 5.90 -5.20
C VAL A 22 -1.84 5.22 -6.57
N VAL A 23 -3.06 4.97 -7.05
CA VAL A 23 -3.30 4.30 -8.34
C VAL A 23 -2.76 5.16 -9.48
N THR A 24 -3.05 6.46 -9.51
CA THR A 24 -2.56 7.35 -10.56
C THR A 24 -1.03 7.47 -10.53
N GLN A 25 -0.42 7.63 -9.35
CA GLN A 25 1.04 7.66 -9.22
C GLN A 25 1.69 6.37 -9.72
N PHE A 26 1.07 5.22 -9.49
CA PHE A 26 1.57 3.94 -10.00
C PHE A 26 1.43 3.83 -11.52
N ILE A 27 0.28 4.25 -12.07
CA ILE A 27 0.03 4.28 -13.52
C ILE A 27 1.03 5.23 -14.22
N ASP A 28 1.20 6.45 -13.70
CA ASP A 28 2.10 7.46 -14.25
C ASP A 28 3.57 7.04 -14.15
N GLY A 29 3.91 6.27 -13.10
CA GLY A 29 5.25 5.76 -12.88
C GLY A 29 5.59 4.47 -13.62
N ALA A 30 4.60 3.71 -14.08
CA ALA A 30 4.80 2.42 -14.74
C ALA A 30 5.71 2.50 -16.00
N PRO A 31 5.55 3.49 -16.91
CA PRO A 31 6.44 3.61 -18.08
C PRO A 31 7.91 3.80 -17.71
N ALA A 32 8.18 4.59 -16.67
CA ALA A 32 9.54 4.83 -16.19
C ALA A 32 10.16 3.55 -15.61
N LEU A 33 9.38 2.77 -14.86
CA LEU A 33 9.82 1.48 -14.34
C LEU A 33 10.12 0.49 -15.48
N VAL A 34 9.24 0.37 -16.47
CA VAL A 34 9.46 -0.51 -17.63
C VAL A 34 10.71 -0.11 -18.41
N GLY A 35 10.96 1.18 -18.59
CA GLY A 35 12.20 1.67 -19.20
C GLY A 35 13.45 1.22 -18.44
N GLN A 36 13.45 1.35 -17.11
CA GLN A 36 14.57 0.95 -16.27
C GLN A 36 14.77 -0.57 -16.19
N VAL A 37 13.68 -1.34 -16.14
CA VAL A 37 13.73 -2.80 -16.24
C VAL A 37 14.35 -3.19 -17.58
N THR A 38 13.91 -2.56 -18.67
CA THR A 38 14.44 -2.81 -20.00
C THR A 38 15.95 -2.58 -20.00
N THR A 39 16.43 -1.38 -19.64
CA THR A 39 17.87 -1.04 -19.57
C THR A 39 18.67 -2.01 -18.70
N SER A 40 18.11 -2.48 -17.59
CA SER A 40 18.76 -3.44 -16.70
C SER A 40 18.90 -4.81 -17.34
N ILE A 41 17.88 -5.28 -18.05
CA ILE A 41 17.94 -6.53 -18.84
C ILE A 41 19.01 -6.40 -19.93
N GLU A 42 19.12 -5.24 -20.60
CA GLU A 42 20.18 -5.02 -21.61
C GLU A 42 21.56 -5.11 -20.97
N GLY A 43 21.77 -4.44 -19.83
CA GLY A 43 23.05 -4.44 -19.12
C GLY A 43 23.47 -5.83 -18.62
N VAL A 44 22.52 -6.63 -18.11
CA VAL A 44 22.79 -8.03 -17.72
C VAL A 44 23.11 -8.88 -18.95
N GLY A 45 22.41 -8.68 -20.07
CA GLY A 45 22.68 -9.34 -21.34
C GLY A 45 24.11 -9.07 -21.81
N THR A 46 24.53 -7.81 -21.86
CA THR A 46 25.89 -7.41 -22.25
C THR A 46 26.95 -8.00 -21.32
N TRP A 47 26.72 -7.99 -20.01
CA TRP A 47 27.64 -8.61 -19.04
C TRP A 47 27.76 -10.14 -19.23
N LEU A 48 26.68 -10.83 -19.63
CA LEU A 48 26.69 -12.27 -19.90
C LEU A 48 27.37 -12.63 -21.23
N THR A 49 27.27 -11.76 -22.24
CA THR A 49 27.91 -11.96 -23.56
C THR A 49 29.39 -11.58 -23.56
N GLU A 50 29.75 -10.47 -22.93
CA GLU A 50 31.14 -9.96 -22.88
C GLU A 50 31.92 -10.45 -21.65
N GLY A 51 31.24 -11.01 -20.66
CA GLY A 51 31.84 -11.57 -19.45
C GLY A 51 32.37 -13.00 -19.61
N PRO A 52 32.90 -13.60 -18.53
CA PRO A 52 33.63 -14.86 -18.57
C PRO A 52 32.80 -16.08 -19.02
N LEU A 53 31.47 -15.95 -19.09
CA LEU A 53 30.53 -17.04 -19.38
C LEU A 53 30.30 -17.29 -20.90
N HIS A 54 30.66 -16.35 -21.79
CA HIS A 54 30.57 -16.46 -23.26
C HIS A 54 29.28 -17.16 -23.77
N VAL A 55 28.12 -16.75 -23.26
CA VAL A 55 26.83 -17.35 -23.63
C VAL A 55 26.43 -16.90 -25.03
N SER A 56 25.78 -17.78 -25.80
CA SER A 56 25.40 -17.47 -27.19
C SER A 56 24.45 -16.26 -27.30
N GLU A 57 24.80 -15.29 -28.15
CA GLU A 57 24.03 -14.05 -28.36
C GLU A 57 22.59 -14.34 -28.83
N GLN A 58 22.38 -15.39 -29.63
CA GLN A 58 21.06 -15.75 -30.15
C GLN A 58 20.08 -16.19 -29.06
N GLN A 59 20.52 -16.96 -28.06
CA GLN A 59 19.64 -17.38 -26.97
C GLN A 59 19.33 -16.20 -26.05
N ILE A 60 20.32 -15.37 -25.73
CA ILE A 60 20.13 -14.18 -24.87
C ILE A 60 19.17 -13.18 -25.51
N ASN A 61 19.30 -12.93 -26.82
CA ASN A 61 18.44 -11.97 -27.52
C ASN A 61 16.98 -12.44 -27.58
N GLN A 62 16.70 -13.73 -27.81
CA GLN A 62 15.34 -14.25 -27.79
C GLN A 62 14.67 -14.14 -26.40
N PHE A 63 15.39 -14.46 -25.32
CA PHE A 63 14.86 -14.31 -23.97
C PHE A 63 14.66 -12.84 -23.59
N ARG A 64 15.57 -11.96 -24.00
CA ARG A 64 15.47 -10.51 -23.78
C ARG A 64 14.26 -9.93 -24.49
N ASP A 65 14.09 -10.21 -25.77
CA ASP A 65 12.99 -9.67 -26.57
C ASP A 65 11.63 -10.17 -26.04
N ALA A 66 11.53 -11.45 -25.66
CA ALA A 66 10.33 -12.00 -25.02
C ALA A 66 10.02 -11.33 -23.67
N ALA A 67 11.04 -11.05 -22.86
CA ALA A 67 10.85 -10.36 -21.57
C ALA A 67 10.41 -8.90 -21.77
N ILE A 68 11.01 -8.17 -22.70
CA ILE A 68 10.64 -6.79 -23.02
C ILE A 68 9.21 -6.72 -23.56
N GLU A 69 8.84 -7.64 -24.45
CA GLU A 69 7.48 -7.69 -25.01
C GLU A 69 6.42 -8.05 -23.95
N ALA A 70 6.73 -8.98 -23.04
CA ALA A 70 5.87 -9.30 -21.90
C ALA A 70 5.68 -8.08 -20.98
N LEU A 71 6.74 -7.29 -20.73
CA LEU A 71 6.66 -6.07 -19.93
C LEU A 71 5.81 -4.99 -20.60
N ARG A 72 6.00 -4.75 -21.90
CA ARG A 72 5.24 -3.76 -22.68
C ARG A 72 3.76 -4.12 -22.77
N SER A 73 3.44 -5.36 -23.12
CA SER A 73 2.05 -5.82 -23.20
C SER A 73 1.34 -5.78 -21.85
N ASN A 74 2.04 -6.03 -20.74
CA ASN A 74 1.47 -5.91 -19.41
C ASN A 74 1.31 -4.45 -18.97
N GLN A 75 2.23 -3.56 -19.36
CA GLN A 75 2.08 -2.11 -19.15
C GLN A 75 0.85 -1.58 -19.88
N GLU A 76 0.67 -1.91 -21.16
CA GLU A 76 -0.51 -1.51 -21.94
C GLU A 76 -1.80 -2.04 -21.33
N LYS A 77 -1.81 -3.27 -20.81
CA LYS A 77 -2.97 -3.82 -20.08
C LYS A 77 -3.21 -3.12 -18.74
N LEU A 78 -2.19 -2.67 -18.02
CA LEU A 78 -2.37 -1.92 -16.77
C LEU A 78 -2.92 -0.52 -17.04
N THR A 79 -2.47 0.15 -18.10
CA THR A 79 -2.96 1.49 -18.49
C THR A 79 -4.32 1.45 -19.19
N SER A 80 -4.57 0.46 -20.04
CA SER A 80 -5.85 0.29 -20.76
C SER A 80 -6.88 -0.54 -20.01
N GLY A 81 -6.47 -1.46 -19.14
CA GLY A 81 -7.35 -2.27 -18.28
C GLY A 81 -8.05 -1.48 -17.18
N ALA A 82 -7.67 -0.20 -17.00
CA ALA A 82 -8.48 0.77 -16.29
C ALA A 82 -9.81 1.10 -17.00
N LEU A 83 -9.96 0.76 -18.29
CA LEU A 83 -11.25 0.76 -18.99
C LEU A 83 -12.07 -0.46 -18.55
N SER A 84 -12.67 -0.34 -17.38
CA SER A 84 -13.58 -1.32 -16.79
C SER A 84 -14.72 -1.67 -17.75
N THR A 85 -15.02 -2.97 -17.89
CA THR A 85 -16.31 -3.40 -18.45
C THR A 85 -17.46 -2.93 -17.55
N ALA A 86 -18.66 -2.75 -18.12
CA ALA A 86 -19.82 -2.27 -17.36
C ALA A 86 -20.15 -3.12 -16.10
N GLY A 87 -19.76 -4.40 -16.09
CA GLY A 87 -19.91 -5.30 -14.94
C GLY A 87 -19.09 -4.88 -13.73
N THR A 88 -17.79 -4.61 -13.90
CA THR A 88 -16.90 -4.20 -12.79
C THR A 88 -17.33 -2.87 -12.17
N VAL A 89 -17.78 -1.91 -12.98
CA VAL A 89 -18.30 -0.63 -12.47
C VAL A 89 -19.52 -0.86 -11.58
N THR A 90 -20.43 -1.74 -12.01
CA THR A 90 -21.67 -2.04 -11.27
C THR A 90 -21.35 -2.68 -9.92
N GLU A 91 -20.41 -3.62 -9.86
CA GLU A 91 -19.96 -4.24 -8.61
C GLU A 91 -19.33 -3.23 -7.64
N ILE A 92 -18.42 -2.38 -8.13
CA ILE A 92 -17.77 -1.35 -7.32
C ILE A 92 -18.80 -0.38 -6.75
N VAL A 93 -19.72 0.12 -7.60
CA VAL A 93 -20.76 1.05 -7.16
C VAL A 93 -21.69 0.40 -6.14
N THR A 94 -22.10 -0.84 -6.38
CA THR A 94 -22.96 -1.58 -5.44
C THR A 94 -22.25 -1.79 -4.09
N GLY A 95 -20.99 -2.25 -4.12
CA GLY A 95 -20.17 -2.40 -2.92
C GLY A 95 -19.98 -1.08 -2.17
N ALA A 96 -19.68 0.01 -2.88
CA ALA A 96 -19.52 1.33 -2.29
C ALA A 96 -20.81 1.83 -1.63
N LEU A 97 -21.97 1.62 -2.27
CA LEU A 97 -23.28 1.94 -1.69
C LEU A 97 -23.56 1.11 -0.43
N LEU A 98 -23.27 -0.20 -0.45
CA LEU A 98 -23.42 -1.06 0.72
C LEU A 98 -22.52 -0.62 1.88
N VAL A 99 -21.26 -0.29 1.60
CA VAL A 99 -20.32 0.23 2.59
C VAL A 99 -20.83 1.55 3.16
N LEU A 100 -21.22 2.50 2.31
CA LEU A 100 -21.77 3.79 2.71
C LEU A 100 -23.01 3.62 3.59
N PHE A 101 -23.97 2.80 3.15
CA PHE A 101 -25.19 2.51 3.88
C PHE A 101 -24.87 1.90 5.26
N THR A 102 -24.02 0.87 5.29
CA THR A 102 -23.62 0.19 6.52
C THR A 102 -22.93 1.15 7.49
N LEU A 103 -22.01 1.97 6.98
CA LEU A 103 -21.32 2.97 7.79
C LEU A 103 -22.27 4.04 8.35
N ILE A 104 -23.24 4.53 7.57
CA ILE A 104 -24.27 5.48 8.05
C ILE A 104 -25.02 4.85 9.23
N PHE A 105 -25.50 3.62 9.08
CA PHE A 105 -26.27 2.94 10.13
C PHE A 105 -25.43 2.65 11.38
N LEU A 106 -24.18 2.20 11.22
CA LEU A 106 -23.27 1.93 12.33
C LEU A 106 -22.84 3.20 13.06
N LEU A 107 -22.57 4.31 12.35
CA LEU A 107 -22.16 5.57 12.99
C LEU A 107 -23.33 6.31 13.64
N GLN A 108 -24.48 6.39 12.95
CA GLN A 108 -25.66 7.08 13.47
C GLN A 108 -26.35 6.27 14.58
N GLY A 109 -26.39 4.94 14.44
CA GLY A 109 -27.09 4.03 15.34
C GLY A 109 -26.21 3.26 16.32
N GLY A 110 -24.88 3.39 16.26
CA GLY A 110 -23.92 2.52 16.95
C GLY A 110 -24.15 2.36 18.45
N ARG A 111 -24.50 3.46 19.16
CA ARG A 111 -24.82 3.40 20.60
C ARG A 111 -26.05 2.54 20.89
N ASN A 112 -27.08 2.64 20.05
CA ASN A 112 -28.32 1.87 20.18
C ASN A 112 -28.10 0.41 19.78
N ILE A 113 -27.33 0.17 18.72
CA ILE A 113 -26.94 -1.18 18.27
C ILE A 113 -26.15 -1.87 19.39
N PHE A 114 -25.14 -1.21 19.97
CA PHE A 114 -24.37 -1.75 21.09
C PHE A 114 -25.23 -1.99 22.33
N ALA A 115 -26.14 -1.07 22.66
CA ALA A 115 -27.08 -1.25 23.76
C ALA A 115 -28.05 -2.42 23.53
N PHE A 116 -28.45 -2.69 22.27
CA PHE A 116 -29.27 -3.82 21.89
C PHE A 116 -28.50 -5.15 21.96
N VAL A 117 -27.30 -5.22 21.39
CA VAL A 117 -26.44 -6.42 21.42
C VAL A 117 -26.13 -6.83 22.86
N THR A 118 -25.87 -5.86 23.76
CA THR A 118 -25.62 -6.15 25.18
C THR A 118 -26.83 -6.70 25.94
N LYS A 119 -28.04 -6.72 25.36
CA LYS A 119 -29.22 -7.34 25.98
C LYS A 119 -29.11 -8.88 26.04
N ILE A 120 -28.25 -9.50 25.24
CA ILE A 120 -28.02 -10.96 25.30
C ILE A 120 -27.42 -11.41 26.64
N PHE A 121 -26.76 -10.51 27.37
CA PHE A 121 -26.15 -10.80 28.66
C PHE A 121 -27.14 -10.62 29.82
N PRO A 122 -26.99 -11.40 30.92
CA PRO A 122 -27.77 -11.23 32.15
C PRO A 122 -27.67 -9.81 32.70
N VAL A 123 -28.74 -9.34 33.33
CA VAL A 123 -28.86 -7.96 33.84
C VAL A 123 -27.73 -7.62 34.82
N GLN A 124 -27.29 -8.58 35.62
CA GLN A 124 -26.27 -8.43 36.66
C GLN A 124 -24.87 -8.09 36.11
N VAL A 125 -24.57 -8.46 34.86
CA VAL A 125 -23.25 -8.24 34.24
C VAL A 125 -23.30 -7.25 33.07
N ARG A 126 -24.50 -6.84 32.63
CA ARG A 126 -24.70 -6.03 31.44
C ARG A 126 -23.95 -4.70 31.46
N ASP A 127 -23.89 -4.04 32.61
CA ASP A 127 -23.17 -2.78 32.73
C ASP A 127 -21.65 -2.98 32.69
N ARG A 128 -21.14 -4.06 33.30
CA ARG A 128 -19.72 -4.44 33.17
C ARG A 128 -19.34 -4.73 31.71
N VAL A 129 -20.19 -5.42 30.95
CA VAL A 129 -19.99 -5.68 29.52
C VAL A 129 -19.97 -4.38 28.72
N ARG A 130 -20.88 -3.45 29.02
CA ARG A 130 -20.92 -2.13 28.36
C ARG A 130 -19.67 -1.31 28.65
N ASP A 131 -19.19 -1.32 29.89
CA ASP A 131 -17.96 -0.62 30.27
C ASP A 131 -16.73 -1.24 29.61
N ALA A 132 -16.63 -2.57 29.59
CA ALA A 132 -15.59 -3.29 28.86
C ALA A 132 -15.60 -2.94 27.36
N GLY A 133 -16.78 -2.92 26.72
CA GLY A 133 -16.88 -2.53 25.31
C GLY A 133 -16.48 -1.08 25.06
N ARG A 134 -16.88 -0.13 25.92
CA ARG A 134 -16.43 1.28 25.82
C ARG A 134 -14.92 1.41 26.03
N ALA A 135 -14.34 0.63 26.92
CA ALA A 135 -12.88 0.58 27.10
C ALA A 135 -12.21 0.01 25.83
N GLY A 136 -12.71 -1.10 25.29
CA GLY A 136 -12.20 -1.69 24.04
C GLY A 136 -12.28 -0.72 22.85
N PHE A 137 -13.39 0.00 22.69
CA PHE A 137 -13.52 1.03 21.65
C PHE A 137 -12.52 2.18 21.83
N ARG A 138 -12.27 2.62 23.08
CA ARG A 138 -11.25 3.65 23.35
C ARG A 138 -9.85 3.14 22.99
N SER A 139 -9.52 1.89 23.33
CA SER A 139 -8.25 1.27 22.94
C SER A 139 -8.12 1.15 21.43
N LEU A 140 -9.18 0.75 20.72
CA LEU A 140 -9.19 0.67 19.25
C LEU A 140 -8.97 2.04 18.60
N ILE A 141 -9.61 3.10 19.11
CA ILE A 141 -9.39 4.47 18.62
C ILE A 141 -7.94 4.91 18.86
N GLY A 142 -7.38 4.59 20.03
CA GLY A 142 -5.98 4.86 20.35
C GLY A 142 -5.03 4.13 19.40
N TYR A 143 -5.26 2.84 19.16
CA TYR A 143 -4.51 2.02 18.23
C TYR A 143 -4.54 2.59 16.82
N VAL A 144 -5.72 2.87 16.26
CA VAL A 144 -5.85 3.43 14.90
C VAL A 144 -5.12 4.76 14.75
N ARG A 145 -5.17 5.63 15.76
CA ARG A 145 -4.42 6.91 15.76
C ARG A 145 -2.91 6.68 15.80
N ALA A 146 -2.44 5.73 16.60
CA ALA A 146 -1.03 5.37 16.67
C ALA A 146 -0.55 4.77 15.34
N THR A 147 -1.31 3.83 14.77
CA THR A 147 -1.02 3.24 13.45
C THR A 147 -0.96 4.29 12.36
N PHE A 148 -1.86 5.28 12.36
CA PHE A 148 -1.82 6.36 11.39
C PHE A 148 -0.54 7.21 11.50
N LEU A 149 -0.12 7.54 12.72
CA LEU A 149 1.10 8.30 12.96
C LEU A 149 2.34 7.52 12.52
N VAL A 150 2.40 6.24 12.89
CA VAL A 150 3.43 5.30 12.46
C VAL A 150 3.50 5.21 10.94
N ALA A 151 2.37 4.94 10.28
CA ALA A 151 2.26 4.86 8.83
C ALA A 151 2.76 6.14 8.14
N ALA A 152 2.45 7.31 8.70
CA ALA A 152 2.91 8.59 8.19
C ALA A 152 4.43 8.74 8.32
N VAL A 153 5.00 8.40 9.47
CA VAL A 153 6.45 8.44 9.69
C VAL A 153 7.16 7.47 8.74
N ASP A 154 6.66 6.25 8.56
CA ASP A 154 7.25 5.26 7.66
C ASP A 154 7.21 5.72 6.20
N ALA A 155 6.05 6.19 5.75
CA ALA A 155 5.87 6.69 4.40
C ALA A 155 6.78 7.88 4.11
N ILE A 156 6.91 8.82 5.05
CA ILE A 156 7.81 9.96 4.91
C ILE A 156 9.26 9.51 4.96
N GLY A 157 9.66 8.70 5.94
CA GLY A 157 11.04 8.26 6.13
C GLY A 157 11.55 7.44 4.95
N ILE A 158 10.78 6.44 4.52
CA ILE A 158 11.11 5.61 3.35
C ILE A 158 11.00 6.46 2.08
N GLY A 159 9.92 7.22 1.90
CA GLY A 159 9.72 8.05 0.71
C GLY A 159 10.82 9.08 0.47
N VAL A 160 11.24 9.79 1.54
CA VAL A 160 12.35 10.75 1.48
C VAL A 160 13.66 10.04 1.17
N GLY A 161 13.95 8.90 1.82
CA GLY A 161 15.16 8.14 1.53
C GLY A 161 15.22 7.66 0.08
N LEU A 162 14.12 7.12 -0.46
CA LEU A 162 14.01 6.74 -1.87
C LEU A 162 14.20 7.94 -2.81
N ALA A 163 13.61 9.08 -2.49
CA ALA A 163 13.72 10.30 -3.28
C ALA A 163 15.15 10.85 -3.30
N ILE A 164 15.83 10.88 -2.15
CA ILE A 164 17.25 11.31 -2.04
C ILE A 164 18.16 10.40 -2.87
N MET A 165 17.91 9.09 -2.87
CA MET A 165 18.66 8.13 -3.69
C MET A 165 18.32 8.21 -5.19
N GLY A 166 17.30 9.01 -5.55
CA GLY A 166 16.80 9.10 -6.92
C GLY A 166 16.23 7.78 -7.44
N ILE A 167 15.67 6.96 -6.56
CA ILE A 167 14.97 5.73 -6.93
C ILE A 167 13.62 6.16 -7.53
N PRO A 168 13.24 5.65 -8.73
CA PRO A 168 11.95 5.98 -9.31
C PRO A 168 10.83 5.50 -8.39
N LEU A 169 9.62 6.00 -8.62
CA LEU A 169 8.45 5.57 -7.86
C LEU A 169 8.52 5.85 -6.36
N ALA A 170 9.46 6.69 -5.87
CA ALA A 170 9.58 7.01 -4.45
C ALA A 170 8.24 7.42 -3.83
N LEU A 171 7.47 8.28 -4.51
CA LEU A 171 6.17 8.74 -4.06
C LEU A 171 5.08 7.64 -4.10
N PRO A 172 4.87 6.89 -5.21
CA PRO A 172 3.95 5.76 -5.18
C PRO A 172 4.34 4.67 -4.18
N LEU A 173 5.63 4.36 -4.00
CA LEU A 173 6.10 3.39 -3.00
C LEU A 173 5.86 3.88 -1.57
N ALA A 174 6.13 5.15 -1.28
CA ALA A 174 5.79 5.77 0.02
C ALA A 174 4.29 5.69 0.30
N SER A 175 3.46 5.92 -0.73
CA SER A 175 2.01 5.83 -0.60
C SER A 175 1.55 4.39 -0.34
N LEU A 176 2.19 3.40 -1.00
CA LEU A 176 1.96 2.00 -0.72
C LEU A 176 2.38 1.61 0.69
N VAL A 177 3.52 2.09 1.19
CA VAL A 177 3.97 1.89 2.58
C VAL A 177 2.92 2.44 3.56
N PHE A 178 2.47 3.68 3.35
CA PHE A 178 1.43 4.30 4.17
C PHE A 178 0.16 3.44 4.25
N MET A 179 -0.32 2.99 3.08
CA MET A 179 -1.51 2.15 3.00
C MET A 179 -1.29 0.75 3.58
N GLY A 180 -0.11 0.18 3.33
CA GLY A 180 0.29 -1.14 3.81
C GLY A 180 0.37 -1.20 5.33
N ALA A 181 0.77 -0.12 5.99
CA ALA A 181 0.90 -0.06 7.45
C ALA A 181 -0.41 -0.39 8.20
N PHE A 182 -1.59 -0.28 7.56
CA PHE A 182 -2.87 -0.68 8.15
C PHE A 182 -3.11 -2.19 8.14
N VAL A 183 -2.30 -2.97 7.42
CA VAL A 183 -2.32 -4.44 7.39
C VAL A 183 -1.04 -4.94 8.07
N PRO A 184 -1.09 -5.26 9.37
CA PRO A 184 0.10 -5.66 10.14
C PRO A 184 0.84 -6.81 9.47
N LEU A 185 2.18 -6.80 9.57
CA LEU A 185 3.13 -7.77 9.01
C LEU A 185 3.18 -7.83 7.48
N ILE A 186 2.04 -7.97 6.81
CA ILE A 186 1.94 -8.13 5.36
C ILE A 186 2.29 -6.83 4.65
N GLY A 187 1.79 -5.69 5.15
CA GLY A 187 2.00 -4.40 4.52
C GLY A 187 3.46 -3.99 4.45
N ALA A 188 4.15 -4.01 5.60
CA ALA A 188 5.57 -3.63 5.67
C ALA A 188 6.47 -4.57 4.83
N VAL A 189 6.22 -5.88 4.88
CA VAL A 189 7.00 -6.85 4.10
C VAL A 189 6.77 -6.68 2.61
N LEU A 190 5.51 -6.62 2.14
CA LEU A 190 5.21 -6.48 0.73
C LEU A 190 5.70 -5.14 0.16
N THR A 191 5.40 -4.04 0.83
CA THR A 191 5.73 -2.69 0.34
C THR A 191 7.22 -2.41 0.43
N GLY A 192 7.88 -2.84 1.50
CA GLY A 192 9.34 -2.77 1.64
C GLY A 192 10.06 -3.63 0.61
N MET A 193 9.61 -4.87 0.38
CA MET A 193 10.15 -5.73 -0.67
C MET A 193 10.00 -5.11 -2.05
N LEU A 194 8.83 -4.55 -2.38
CA LEU A 194 8.63 -3.83 -3.65
C LEU A 194 9.62 -2.66 -3.78
N ALA A 195 9.84 -1.88 -2.72
CA ALA A 195 10.81 -0.78 -2.76
C ALA A 195 12.25 -1.27 -3.00
N VAL A 196 12.66 -2.37 -2.35
CA VAL A 196 13.99 -2.98 -2.55
C VAL A 196 14.14 -3.53 -3.97
N ILE A 197 13.12 -4.20 -4.52
CA ILE A 197 13.11 -4.71 -5.89
C ILE A 197 13.23 -3.57 -6.90
N VAL A 198 12.43 -2.51 -6.72
CA VAL A 198 12.50 -1.33 -7.59
C VAL A 198 13.88 -0.68 -7.51
N ALA A 199 14.47 -0.55 -6.32
CA ALA A 199 15.82 -0.03 -6.16
C ALA A 199 16.88 -0.91 -6.86
N LEU A 200 16.77 -2.23 -6.73
CA LEU A 200 17.65 -3.20 -7.37
C LEU A 200 17.64 -3.06 -8.89
N ILE A 201 16.44 -2.98 -9.46
CA ILE A 201 16.27 -2.83 -10.89
C ILE A 201 16.75 -1.44 -11.34
N ALA A 202 16.35 -0.38 -10.63
CA ALA A 202 16.61 0.98 -11.05
C ALA A 202 18.08 1.41 -10.97
N LYS A 203 18.77 0.94 -9.93
CA LYS A 203 20.05 1.50 -9.47
C LYS A 203 21.09 0.43 -9.14
N GLY A 204 20.72 -0.85 -9.20
CA GLY A 204 21.61 -1.97 -8.90
C GLY A 204 21.62 -2.39 -7.43
N TRP A 205 22.39 -3.44 -7.16
CA TRP A 205 22.36 -4.17 -5.88
C TRP A 205 22.83 -3.35 -4.67
N ILE A 206 23.75 -2.38 -4.86
CA ILE A 206 24.21 -1.50 -3.78
C ILE A 206 23.04 -0.65 -3.26
N TYR A 207 22.28 -0.02 -4.15
CA TYR A 207 21.13 0.79 -3.76
C TYR A 207 19.99 -0.06 -3.20
N ALA A 208 19.84 -1.31 -3.65
CA ALA A 208 18.91 -2.26 -3.04
C ALA A 208 19.25 -2.55 -1.57
N LEU A 209 20.53 -2.79 -1.28
CA LEU A 209 21.00 -3.02 0.09
C LEU A 209 20.87 -1.77 0.96
N ILE A 210 21.18 -0.58 0.42
CA ILE A 210 20.97 0.69 1.14
C ILE A 210 19.48 0.90 1.42
N THR A 211 18.60 0.59 0.46
CA THR A 211 17.14 0.68 0.63
C THR A 211 16.65 -0.29 1.69
N LEU A 212 17.15 -1.53 1.71
CA LEU A 212 16.84 -2.49 2.76
C LEU A 212 17.30 -2.00 4.13
N ALA A 213 18.53 -1.47 4.21
CA ALA A 213 19.06 -0.90 5.45
C ALA A 213 18.24 0.31 5.93
N LEU A 214 17.79 1.17 5.00
CA LEU A 214 16.88 2.28 5.30
C LEU A 214 15.56 1.78 5.89
N ILE A 215 14.93 0.79 5.26
CA ILE A 215 13.65 0.22 5.75
C ILE A 215 13.84 -0.35 7.16
N ILE A 216 14.90 -1.13 7.38
CA ILE A 216 15.22 -1.68 8.70
C ILE A 216 15.47 -0.54 9.70
N ALA A 217 16.21 0.51 9.33
CA ALA A 217 16.48 1.63 10.21
C ALA A 217 15.19 2.38 10.62
N VAL A 218 14.27 2.60 9.67
CA VAL A 218 12.96 3.21 9.94
C VAL A 218 12.13 2.32 10.86
N GLN A 219 12.05 1.01 10.61
CA GLN A 219 11.34 0.06 11.47
C GLN A 219 11.94 -0.02 12.88
N GLN A 220 13.26 0.05 13.01
CA GLN A 220 13.92 0.08 14.31
C GLN A 220 13.60 1.38 15.05
N LEU A 221 13.60 2.53 14.37
CA LEU A 221 13.20 3.80 14.97
C LEU A 221 11.75 3.75 15.44
N GLU A 222 10.86 3.21 14.61
CA GLU A 222 9.45 3.01 14.93
C GLU A 222 9.28 2.14 16.18
N GLY A 223 9.92 0.97 16.21
CA GLY A 223 9.81 0.02 17.32
C GLY A 223 10.42 0.51 18.64
N HIS A 224 11.38 1.43 18.62
CA HIS A 224 12.03 1.94 19.85
C HIS A 224 11.46 3.29 20.33
N VAL A 225 10.93 4.12 19.44
CA VAL A 225 10.51 5.49 19.77
C VAL A 225 8.99 5.67 19.70
N LEU A 226 8.33 5.07 18.71
CA LEU A 226 6.90 5.31 18.46
C LEU A 226 5.99 4.26 19.09
N GLN A 227 6.50 3.04 19.29
CA GLN A 227 5.79 1.95 19.94
C GLN A 227 6.59 1.36 21.12
N PRO A 228 6.87 2.13 22.19
CA PRO A 228 7.52 1.53 23.36
C PRO A 228 6.60 0.45 23.96
N LEU A 229 7.17 -0.75 24.14
CA LEU A 229 6.51 -1.92 24.75
C LEU A 229 5.99 -1.62 26.17
#